data_AF-A0A5P1RBZ2-F1
#
_entry.id   AF-A0A5P1RBZ2-F1
#
_cell.length_a   1.000
_cell.length_b   1.000
_cell.length_c   1.000
_cell.angle_alpha   90.00
_cell.angle_beta   90.00
_cell.angle_gamma   90.00
#
_symmetry.space_group_name_H-M   'P 1'
#
loop_
_entity.id
_entity.type
_entity.pdbx_description
1 polymer ?
#
loop_
_entity_poly.entity_id
_entity_poly.type
_entity_poly.pdbx_seq_one_letter_code
_entity_poly.pdbx_strand_id
1 'polypeptide(L)'
;MEIITEQDAFFLVALSASEESSLIELRWEFEKWDHNSIEVTTIIESLIKDGTILLSEREGESFNDYSVNDSLAIAVTWSKSESWNTILFLTEAGDQRWKSEDWGITTMRAKHLMFSNKGSVTHVQ
;
A
#
# COMPACT_ATOMS: atom_id res chain seq x y z
N MET A 1 -6.31 -16.09 10.35
CA MET A 1 -5.80 -15.10 9.39
C MET A 1 -4.41 -15.57 8.99
N GLU A 2 -4.06 -15.55 7.70
CA GLU A 2 -2.76 -16.04 7.24
C GLU A 2 -1.66 -15.04 7.66
N ILE A 3 -0.51 -15.55 8.13
CA ILE A 3 0.63 -14.71 8.49
C ILE A 3 1.35 -14.27 7.23
N ILE A 4 1.60 -12.96 7.12
CA ILE A 4 2.41 -12.38 6.05
C ILE A 4 3.82 -12.06 6.56
N THR A 5 4.77 -12.02 5.64
CA THR A 5 6.15 -11.63 5.92
C THR A 5 6.34 -10.11 5.74
N GLU A 6 7.46 -9.58 6.24
CA GLU A 6 7.83 -8.18 5.99
C GLU A 6 7.93 -7.87 4.49
N GLN A 7 8.46 -8.81 3.70
CA GLN A 7 8.56 -8.67 2.26
C GLN A 7 7.20 -8.65 1.56
N ASP A 8 6.24 -9.46 2.03
CA ASP A 8 4.86 -9.40 1.57
C ASP A 8 4.25 -8.03 1.87
N ALA A 9 4.53 -7.45 3.05
CA ALA A 9 4.05 -6.13 3.42
C ALA A 9 4.68 -5.01 2.55
N PHE A 10 5.99 -5.06 2.26
CA PHE A 10 6.63 -4.16 1.29
C PHE A 10 5.95 -4.23 -0.08
N PHE A 11 5.69 -5.45 -0.57
CA PHE A 11 5.00 -5.65 -1.83
C PHE A 11 3.56 -5.11 -1.79
N LEU A 12 2.80 -5.35 -0.72
CA LEU A 12 1.41 -4.88 -0.59
C LEU A 12 1.31 -3.35 -0.58
N VAL A 13 2.24 -2.66 0.11
CA VAL A 13 2.27 -1.18 0.09
C VAL A 13 2.61 -0.67 -1.32
N ALA A 14 3.61 -1.26 -1.97
CA ALA A 14 4.01 -0.87 -3.33
C ALA A 14 2.91 -1.17 -4.37
N LEU A 15 2.23 -2.31 -4.23
CA LEU A 15 1.08 -2.68 -5.05
C LEU A 15 -0.04 -1.64 -4.88
N SER A 16 -0.38 -1.30 -3.64
CA SER A 16 -1.43 -0.31 -3.35
C SER A 16 -1.08 1.06 -3.96
N ALA A 17 0.19 1.46 -3.90
CA ALA A 17 0.67 2.68 -4.55
C ALA A 17 0.64 2.58 -6.09
N SER A 18 0.89 1.40 -6.66
CA SER A 18 0.80 1.18 -8.12
C SER A 18 -0.64 1.26 -8.65
N GLU A 19 -1.61 0.96 -7.78
CA GLU A 19 -3.04 1.02 -8.07
C GLU A 19 -3.65 2.37 -7.66
N GLU A 20 -2.83 3.33 -7.21
CA GLU A 20 -3.27 4.64 -6.71
C GLU A 20 -4.37 4.51 -5.63
N SER A 21 -4.20 3.53 -4.72
CA SER A 21 -5.15 3.22 -3.67
C SER A 21 -5.15 4.28 -2.57
N SER A 22 -6.29 4.45 -1.92
CA SER A 22 -6.42 5.30 -0.73
C SER A 22 -5.82 4.65 0.52
N LEU A 23 -5.46 5.46 1.52
CA LEU A 23 -4.97 4.96 2.81
C LEU A 23 -5.99 4.07 3.54
N ILE A 24 -7.30 4.33 3.36
CA ILE A 24 -8.35 3.46 3.92
C ILE A 24 -8.37 2.08 3.25
N GLU A 25 -8.14 2.01 1.93
CA GLU A 25 -8.02 0.74 1.21
C GLU A 25 -6.77 -0.03 1.63
N LEU A 26 -5.63 0.65 1.81
CA LEU A 26 -4.42 0.05 2.37
C LEU A 26 -4.68 -0.55 3.76
N ARG A 27 -5.37 0.19 4.64
CA ARG A 27 -5.75 -0.32 5.97
C ARG A 27 -6.57 -1.60 5.85
N TRP A 28 -7.62 -1.58 5.04
CA TRP A 28 -8.46 -2.75 4.83
C TRP A 28 -7.72 -3.93 4.21
N GLU A 29 -6.72 -3.68 3.36
CA GLU A 29 -5.87 -4.73 2.84
C GLU A 29 -5.08 -5.39 3.97
N PHE A 30 -4.41 -4.63 4.84
CA PHE A 30 -3.67 -5.18 5.99
C PHE A 30 -4.57 -5.82 7.06
N GLU A 31 -5.83 -5.41 7.19
CA GLU A 31 -6.82 -6.07 8.08
C GLU A 31 -7.14 -7.51 7.65
N LYS A 32 -6.84 -7.92 6.40
CA LYS A 32 -7.04 -9.30 5.91
C LYS A 32 -5.93 -10.25 6.35
N TRP A 33 -4.81 -9.72 6.85
CA TRP A 33 -3.56 -10.43 7.04
C TRP A 33 -3.09 -10.38 8.50
N ASP A 34 -2.55 -11.48 9.00
CA ASP A 34 -1.90 -11.52 10.31
C ASP A 34 -0.50 -10.92 10.18
N HIS A 35 -0.41 -9.65 10.52
CA HIS A 35 0.80 -8.82 10.43
C HIS A 35 1.32 -8.41 11.82
N ASN A 36 0.92 -9.13 12.88
CA ASN A 36 1.07 -8.72 14.29
C ASN A 36 2.52 -8.42 14.75
N SER A 37 3.54 -8.82 13.99
CA SER A 37 4.95 -8.53 14.26
C SER A 37 5.58 -7.51 13.30
N ILE A 38 4.81 -7.00 12.33
CA ILE A 38 5.29 -6.11 11.28
C ILE A 38 4.87 -4.68 11.60
N GLU A 39 5.85 -3.80 11.75
CA GLU A 39 5.63 -2.37 11.88
C GLU A 39 5.37 -1.75 10.50
N VAL A 40 4.15 -1.91 9.99
CA VAL A 40 3.76 -1.42 8.64
C VAL A 40 4.01 0.08 8.47
N THR A 41 3.89 0.87 9.54
CA THR A 41 4.28 2.29 9.53
C THR A 41 5.74 2.46 9.10
N THR A 42 6.65 1.64 9.61
CA THR A 42 8.09 1.69 9.26
C THR A 42 8.31 1.34 7.79
N ILE A 43 7.52 0.42 7.24
CA ILE A 43 7.58 0.04 5.82
C ILE A 43 7.13 1.21 4.93
N ILE A 44 5.98 1.81 5.23
CA ILE A 44 5.46 2.98 4.49
C ILE A 44 6.48 4.12 4.55
N GLU A 45 7.01 4.43 5.74
CA GLU A 45 8.04 5.46 5.89
C GLU A 45 9.32 5.15 5.13
N SER A 46 9.76 3.88 5.10
CA SER A 46 10.94 3.47 4.37
C SER A 46 10.77 3.70 2.87
N LEU A 47 9.62 3.33 2.32
CA LEU A 47 9.27 3.53 0.91
C LEU A 47 9.08 5.01 0.54
N ILE A 48 8.68 5.86 1.50
CA ILE A 48 8.66 7.31 1.29
C ILE A 48 10.08 7.87 1.31
N LYS A 49 10.91 7.46 2.27
CA LYS A 49 12.30 7.94 2.44
C LYS A 49 13.21 7.54 1.29
N ASP A 50 13.02 6.34 0.72
CA ASP A 50 13.75 5.89 -0.46
C ASP A 50 13.19 6.45 -1.77
N GLY A 51 12.09 7.20 -1.69
CA GLY A 51 11.44 7.85 -2.83
C GLY A 51 10.63 6.91 -3.70
N THR A 52 10.35 5.67 -3.29
CA THR A 52 9.51 4.73 -4.05
C THR A 52 8.06 5.19 -4.11
N ILE A 53 7.51 5.65 -2.99
CA ILE A 53 6.11 6.09 -2.90
C ILE A 53 6.01 7.52 -2.36
N LEU A 54 4.91 8.19 -2.66
CA LEU A 54 4.46 9.39 -1.98
C LEU A 54 2.96 9.33 -1.72
N LEU A 55 2.47 10.28 -0.93
CA LEU A 55 1.05 10.50 -0.73
C LEU A 55 0.59 11.73 -1.51
N SER A 56 -0.66 11.73 -1.95
CA SER A 56 -1.33 12.91 -2.50
C SER A 56 -2.72 13.07 -1.88
N GLU A 57 -3.23 14.29 -1.89
CA GLU A 57 -4.63 14.56 -1.57
C GLU A 57 -5.42 14.74 -2.85
N ARG A 58 -6.49 13.98 -3.00
CA ARG A 58 -7.46 14.13 -4.07
C ARG A 58 -8.48 15.19 -3.72
N GLU A 59 -8.52 16.25 -4.51
CA GLU A 59 -9.50 17.33 -4.42
C GLU A 59 -10.31 17.38 -5.72
N GLY A 60 -11.48 16.73 -5.71
CA GLY A 60 -12.32 16.59 -6.90
C GLY A 60 -11.61 15.80 -8.00
N GLU A 61 -11.33 16.46 -9.13
CA GLU A 61 -10.62 15.88 -10.29
C GLU A 61 -9.11 16.20 -10.28
N SER A 62 -8.60 16.79 -9.18
CA SER A 62 -7.20 17.17 -9.04
C SER A 62 -6.51 16.40 -7.93
N PHE A 63 -5.18 16.29 -8.05
CA PHE A 63 -4.31 15.67 -7.05
C PHE A 63 -3.24 16.67 -6.64
N ASN A 64 -3.05 16.80 -5.33
CA ASN A 64 -2.03 17.64 -4.73
C ASN A 64 -1.03 16.75 -4.01
N ASP A 65 0.15 16.57 -4.61
CA ASP A 65 1.20 15.74 -4.04
C ASP A 65 1.74 16.35 -2.75
N TYR A 66 1.83 15.52 -1.71
CA TYR A 66 2.47 15.92 -0.46
C TYR A 66 3.98 15.94 -0.61
N SER A 67 4.65 16.83 0.14
CA SER A 67 6.10 16.72 0.29
C SER A 67 6.47 15.41 0.99
N VAL A 68 7.74 14.99 0.90
CA VAL A 68 8.24 13.82 1.65
C VAL A 68 7.93 13.95 3.15
N ASN A 69 8.15 15.13 3.73
CA ASN A 69 7.93 15.37 5.16
C ASN A 69 6.44 15.28 5.53
N ASP A 70 5.57 15.85 4.69
CA ASP A 70 4.12 15.78 4.93
C ASP A 70 3.62 14.34 4.76
N SER A 71 4.12 13.62 3.75
CA SER A 71 3.82 12.21 3.54
C SER A 71 4.22 11.36 4.74
N LEU A 72 5.40 11.58 5.32
CA LEU A 72 5.84 10.90 6.55
C LEU A 72 4.94 11.24 7.74
N ALA A 73 4.56 12.52 7.90
CA ALA A 73 3.68 12.95 8.98
C ALA A 73 2.27 12.34 8.89
N ILE A 74 1.78 12.08 7.68
CA ILE A 74 0.50 11.42 7.45
C ILE A 74 0.62 9.90 7.64
N ALA A 75 1.72 9.30 7.16
CA ALA A 75 1.96 7.86 7.22
C ALA A 75 1.82 7.29 8.64
N VAL A 76 2.22 8.01 9.69
CA VAL A 76 2.06 7.54 11.09
C VAL A 76 0.61 7.30 11.51
N THR A 77 -0.35 7.85 10.76
CA THR A 77 -1.79 7.72 11.04
C THR A 77 -2.51 6.71 10.14
N TRP A 78 -1.80 6.02 9.24
CA TRP A 78 -2.38 5.13 8.23
C TRP A 78 -3.38 4.11 8.81
N SER A 79 -3.03 3.50 9.95
CA SER A 79 -3.84 2.46 10.61
C SER A 79 -5.18 2.97 11.16
N LYS A 80 -5.33 4.30 11.28
CA LYS A 80 -6.55 4.98 11.71
C LYS A 80 -7.20 5.78 10.57
N SER A 81 -6.66 5.70 9.36
CA SER A 81 -7.17 6.49 8.24
C SER A 81 -8.58 6.06 7.87
N GLU A 82 -9.45 7.06 7.75
CA GLU A 82 -10.79 6.93 7.17
C GLU A 82 -10.91 7.73 5.86
N SER A 83 -9.78 8.28 5.37
CA SER A 83 -9.74 9.14 4.20
C SER A 83 -9.71 8.32 2.91
N TRP A 84 -10.71 8.55 2.07
CA TRP A 84 -10.73 8.13 0.67
C TRP A 84 -9.96 9.09 -0.26
N ASN A 85 -9.55 10.24 0.27
CA ASN A 85 -8.93 11.30 -0.53
C ASN A 85 -7.42 11.29 -0.43
N THR A 86 -6.87 10.68 0.62
CA THR A 86 -5.42 10.55 0.76
C THR A 86 -4.97 9.28 0.05
N ILE A 87 -4.28 9.47 -1.08
CA ILE A 87 -3.92 8.42 -2.04
C ILE A 87 -2.42 8.11 -1.91
N LEU A 88 -2.06 6.83 -1.99
CA LEU A 88 -0.68 6.40 -2.20
C LEU A 88 -0.41 6.33 -3.70
N PHE A 89 0.75 6.79 -4.15
CA PHE A 89 1.15 6.63 -5.53
C PHE A 89 2.64 6.27 -5.66
N LEU A 90 2.99 5.57 -6.75
CA LEU A 90 4.39 5.35 -7.12
C LEU A 90 4.98 6.64 -7.69
N THR A 91 6.13 7.05 -7.20
CA THR A 91 6.90 8.12 -7.87
C THR A 91 7.48 7.60 -9.19
N GLU A 92 8.12 8.46 -9.97
CA GLU A 92 8.89 8.01 -11.14
C GLU A 92 9.94 6.94 -10.77
N ALA A 93 10.65 7.13 -9.66
CA ALA A 93 11.62 6.14 -9.17
C ALA A 93 10.94 4.83 -8.73
N GLY A 94 9.78 4.94 -8.08
CA GLY A 94 8.97 3.80 -7.69
C GLY A 94 8.41 3.00 -8.86
N ASP A 95 7.96 3.66 -9.93
CA ASP A 95 7.48 3.01 -11.15
C ASP A 95 8.60 2.26 -11.88
N GLN A 96 9.81 2.83 -11.93
CA GLN A 96 10.97 2.10 -12.44
C GLN A 96 11.26 0.87 -11.60
N ARG A 97 11.34 1.03 -10.27
CA ARG A 97 11.54 -0.08 -9.33
C ARG A 97 10.47 -1.16 -9.48
N TRP A 98 9.21 -0.78 -9.58
CA TRP A 98 8.07 -1.67 -9.78
C TRP A 98 8.23 -2.55 -11.02
N LYS A 99 8.77 -1.98 -12.10
CA LYS A 99 8.98 -2.68 -13.38
C LYS A 99 10.25 -3.53 -13.42
N SER A 100 11.31 -3.13 -12.71
CA SER A 100 12.64 -3.70 -12.91
C SER A 100 13.19 -4.53 -11.74
N GLU A 101 12.69 -4.33 -10.52
CA GLU A 101 13.24 -4.99 -9.34
C GLU A 101 12.46 -6.23 -8.91
N ASP A 102 13.20 -7.19 -8.35
CA ASP A 102 12.63 -8.29 -7.58
C ASP A 102 12.20 -7.74 -6.21
N TRP A 103 10.88 -7.71 -5.98
CA TRP A 103 10.29 -7.35 -4.69
C TRP A 103 10.49 -8.42 -3.62
N GLY A 104 11.42 -9.36 -3.81
CA GLY A 104 11.75 -10.43 -2.88
C GLY A 104 10.64 -11.45 -2.70
N ILE A 105 9.65 -11.45 -3.59
CA ILE A 105 8.52 -12.37 -3.58
C ILE A 105 8.39 -13.12 -4.90
N THR A 106 8.03 -14.39 -4.81
CA THR A 106 7.78 -15.19 -6.02
C THR A 106 6.54 -14.71 -6.73
N THR A 107 6.46 -14.89 -8.06
CA THR A 107 5.24 -14.60 -8.83
C THR A 107 4.01 -15.33 -8.29
N MET A 108 4.18 -16.54 -7.74
CA MET A 108 3.07 -17.29 -7.14
C MET A 108 2.58 -16.61 -5.86
N ARG A 109 3.51 -16.13 -5.01
CA ARG A 109 3.17 -15.37 -3.80
C ARG A 109 2.52 -14.03 -4.14
N ALA A 110 3.06 -13.30 -5.11
CA ALA A 110 2.46 -12.05 -5.61
C ALA A 110 1.01 -12.25 -6.07
N LYS A 111 0.77 -13.28 -6.90
CA LYS A 111 -0.59 -13.63 -7.34
C LYS A 111 -1.50 -14.01 -6.18
N HIS A 112 -0.98 -14.75 -5.19
CA HIS A 112 -1.76 -15.08 -3.99
C HIS A 112 -2.16 -13.83 -3.23
N LEU A 113 -1.23 -12.90 -3.00
CA LEU A 113 -1.51 -11.63 -2.31
C LEU A 113 -2.51 -10.77 -3.08
N MET A 114 -2.38 -10.66 -4.41
CA MET A 114 -3.30 -9.88 -5.26
C MET A 114 -4.70 -10.49 -5.37
N PHE A 115 -4.81 -11.83 -5.42
CA PHE A 115 -6.05 -12.53 -5.79
C PHE A 115 -6.66 -13.40 -4.70
N SER A 116 -6.06 -13.48 -3.50
CA SER A 116 -6.67 -14.14 -2.32
C SER A 116 -8.04 -13.54 -1.96
N ASN A 117 -8.38 -12.37 -2.51
CA ASN A 117 -9.68 -11.71 -2.45
C ASN A 117 -10.83 -12.35 -3.27
N LYS A 118 -10.71 -13.58 -3.82
CA LYS A 118 -11.92 -14.33 -4.24
C LYS A 118 -12.61 -15.05 -3.08
N GLY A 119 -12.72 -14.38 -1.94
CA GLY A 119 -13.69 -14.71 -0.91
C GLY A 119 -15.10 -14.50 -1.48
N SER A 120 -15.80 -15.60 -1.73
CA SER A 120 -17.24 -15.73 -2.00
C SER A 120 -18.07 -14.46 -1.75
N VAL A 121 -18.29 -13.64 -2.78
CA VAL A 121 -19.49 -12.79 -2.83
C VAL A 121 -20.65 -13.75 -3.11
N THR A 122 -21.20 -14.33 -2.06
CA THR A 122 -22.51 -15.00 -2.16
C THR A 122 -23.52 -13.88 -2.39
N HIS A 123 -23.91 -13.65 -3.63
CA HIS A 123 -25.13 -12.90 -3.92
C HIS A 123 -26.28 -13.69 -3.28
N VAL A 124 -26.77 -13.19 -2.14
CA VAL A 124 -28.08 -13.59 -1.64
C VAL A 124 -29.08 -12.94 -2.60
N GLN A 125 -29.70 -13.77 -3.43
CA GLN A 125 -30.85 -13.40 -4.26
C GLN A 125 -32.09 -13.17 -3.39
#